data_AF-Q0FNV4-F1
#
_entry.id   AF-Q0FNV4-F1
#
_cell.length_a   1.000
_cell.length_b   1.000
_cell.length_c   1.000
_cell.angle_alpha   90.00
_cell.angle_beta   90.00
_cell.angle_gamma   90.00
#
_symmetry.space_group_name_H-M   'P 1'
#
loop_
_entity.id
_entity.type
_entity.pdbx_description
1 polymer ?
#
loop_
_entity_poly.entity_id
_entity_poly.type
_entity_poly.pdbx_seq_one_letter_code
_entity_poly.pdbx_strand_id
1 'polypeptide(L)'
;MGKVSKRNGIGTWAALALTALALAGCGGVENDYNYGGVTFTGKAKPVKGDRTSFVSTAGPASASLDGAIGGANYEGIKYCIDYLGTSDIEWQVGPDTPRQQLDLSDNRVTFRGRCVE
;
A
#
# COMPACT_ATOMS: atom_id res chain seq x y z
N MET A 1 -64.40 -27.99 -5.73
CA MET A 1 -63.02 -28.34 -6.17
C MET A 1 -62.11 -27.16 -5.87
N GLY A 2 -61.00 -27.38 -5.16
CA GLY A 2 -60.00 -26.34 -4.90
C GLY A 2 -58.89 -26.89 -4.00
N LYS A 3 -57.97 -27.68 -4.57
CA LYS A 3 -56.79 -28.18 -3.84
C LYS A 3 -55.78 -27.04 -3.64
N VAL A 4 -55.51 -26.70 -2.38
CA VAL A 4 -54.37 -25.86 -2.00
C VAL A 4 -53.08 -26.66 -2.22
N SER A 5 -52.25 -26.20 -3.15
CA SER A 5 -50.97 -26.80 -3.51
C SER A 5 -49.86 -26.25 -2.62
N LYS A 6 -49.24 -27.11 -1.78
CA LYS A 6 -47.98 -26.82 -1.08
C LYS A 6 -46.84 -26.76 -2.10
N ARG A 7 -46.15 -25.63 -2.23
CA ARG A 7 -44.87 -25.54 -2.96
C ARG A 7 -43.71 -25.33 -1.98
N ASN A 8 -42.74 -26.22 -2.11
CA ASN A 8 -41.63 -26.50 -1.21
C ASN A 8 -40.64 -25.34 -1.08
N GLY A 9 -40.33 -24.96 0.17
CA GLY A 9 -39.35 -23.95 0.56
C GLY A 9 -37.89 -24.43 0.49
N ILE A 10 -37.46 -24.94 -0.66
CA ILE A 10 -36.08 -25.44 -0.87
C ILE A 10 -35.25 -24.46 -1.73
N GLY A 11 -35.89 -23.53 -2.46
CA GLY A 11 -35.20 -22.62 -3.39
C GLY A 11 -34.52 -21.40 -2.78
N THR A 12 -34.92 -20.98 -1.57
CA THR A 12 -34.41 -19.75 -0.93
C THR A 12 -33.04 -19.91 -0.26
N TRP A 13 -32.69 -21.12 0.19
CA TRP A 13 -31.40 -21.37 0.85
C TRP A 13 -30.23 -21.50 -0.14
N ALA A 14 -30.47 -22.05 -1.33
CA ALA A 14 -29.45 -22.19 -2.37
C ALA A 14 -28.99 -20.83 -2.93
N ALA A 15 -29.91 -19.87 -3.05
CA ALA A 15 -29.59 -18.53 -3.53
C ALA A 15 -28.73 -17.72 -2.53
N LEU A 16 -28.91 -17.92 -1.23
CA LEU A 16 -28.10 -17.28 -0.18
C LEU A 16 -26.67 -17.86 -0.08
N ALA A 17 -26.50 -19.15 -0.39
CA ALA A 17 -25.19 -19.78 -0.36
C ALA A 17 -24.28 -19.31 -1.52
N LEU A 18 -24.87 -19.04 -2.69
CA LEU A 18 -24.13 -18.56 -3.88
C LEU A 18 -23.62 -17.12 -3.72
N THR A 19 -24.35 -16.23 -3.03
CA THR A 19 -23.89 -14.86 -2.77
C THR A 19 -22.77 -14.80 -1.73
N ALA A 20 -22.75 -15.72 -0.75
CA ALA A 20 -21.68 -15.76 0.26
C ALA A 20 -20.29 -16.13 -0.31
N LEU A 21 -20.24 -16.95 -1.36
CA LEU A 21 -18.99 -17.36 -2.02
C LEU A 21 -18.37 -16.24 -2.87
N ALA A 22 -19.14 -15.23 -3.29
CA ALA A 22 -18.64 -14.12 -4.11
C ALA A 22 -17.69 -13.18 -3.34
N LEU A 23 -17.72 -13.17 -2.00
CA LEU A 23 -16.86 -12.31 -1.18
C LEU A 23 -15.48 -12.92 -0.89
N ALA A 24 -15.28 -14.21 -1.16
CA ALA A 24 -14.00 -14.89 -0.88
C ALA A 24 -12.86 -14.47 -1.84
N GLY A 25 -13.17 -13.73 -2.92
CA GLY A 25 -12.19 -13.21 -3.88
C GLY A 25 -11.55 -11.87 -3.50
N CYS A 26 -12.03 -11.21 -2.44
CA CYS A 26 -11.44 -9.96 -1.95
C CYS A 26 -10.24 -10.28 -1.05
N GLY A 27 -9.19 -10.87 -1.62
CA GLY A 27 -7.88 -11.04 -0.99
C GLY A 27 -7.09 -9.74 -1.10
N GLY A 28 -6.41 -9.34 -0.03
CA GLY A 28 -5.70 -8.06 0.07
C GLY A 28 -4.73 -7.85 -1.08
N VAL A 29 -4.85 -6.71 -1.77
CA VAL A 29 -3.88 -6.27 -2.76
C VAL A 29 -2.58 -5.93 -2.02
N GLU A 30 -1.54 -6.74 -2.20
CA GLU A 30 -0.19 -6.32 -1.84
C GLU A 30 0.17 -5.09 -2.67
N ASN A 31 0.41 -3.98 -1.98
CA ASN A 31 0.67 -2.67 -2.59
C ASN A 31 2.15 -2.56 -2.93
N ASP A 32 2.64 -3.48 -3.75
CA ASP A 32 4.05 -3.55 -4.12
C ASP A 32 4.36 -2.60 -5.27
N TYR A 33 5.46 -1.86 -5.15
CA TYR A 33 5.93 -0.95 -6.17
C TYR A 33 6.69 -1.72 -7.26
N ASN A 34 6.23 -1.64 -8.51
CA ASN A 34 6.88 -2.29 -9.64
C ASN A 34 7.56 -1.27 -10.55
N TYR A 35 8.83 -1.48 -10.86
CA TYR A 35 9.63 -0.60 -11.72
C TYR A 35 10.52 -1.42 -12.64
N GLY A 36 10.40 -1.21 -13.96
CA GLY A 36 11.19 -1.93 -14.95
C GLY A 36 11.01 -3.45 -14.92
N GLY A 37 9.85 -3.95 -14.47
CA GLY A 37 9.58 -5.39 -14.31
C GLY A 37 10.16 -6.01 -13.03
N VAL A 38 10.75 -5.21 -12.15
CA VAL A 38 11.23 -5.64 -10.83
C VAL A 38 10.30 -5.10 -9.75
N THR A 39 9.95 -5.96 -8.80
CA THR A 39 9.16 -5.59 -7.62
C THR A 39 10.07 -5.09 -6.52
N PHE A 40 9.77 -3.91 -5.99
CA PHE A 40 10.47 -3.26 -4.90
C PHE A 40 9.59 -3.28 -3.66
N THR A 41 10.13 -3.82 -2.58
CA THR A 41 9.42 -3.87 -1.31
C THR A 41 9.73 -2.64 -0.49
N GLY A 42 8.69 -2.02 0.06
CA GLY A 42 8.74 -0.75 0.76
C GLY A 42 8.19 -0.83 2.18
N LYS A 43 8.50 0.17 2.99
CA LYS A 43 7.72 0.51 4.20
C LYS A 43 8.00 1.94 4.62
N ALA A 44 6.99 2.57 5.23
CA ALA A 44 7.13 3.81 5.98
C ALA A 44 6.79 3.61 7.47
N LYS A 45 7.47 4.34 8.35
CA LYS A 45 7.25 4.29 9.80
C LYS A 45 7.28 5.68 10.42
N PRO A 46 6.43 5.98 11.42
CA PRO A 46 6.49 7.23 12.16
C PRO A 46 7.79 7.37 12.94
N VAL A 47 8.22 8.61 13.14
CA VAL A 47 9.25 8.95 14.14
C VAL A 47 8.62 8.85 15.53
N LYS A 48 9.37 8.34 16.51
CA LYS A 48 8.83 8.16 17.86
C LYS A 48 8.46 9.52 18.47
N GLY A 49 7.20 9.65 18.88
CA GLY A 49 6.66 10.89 19.47
C GLY A 49 6.17 11.92 18.46
N ASP A 50 6.35 11.68 17.16
CA ASP A 50 5.85 12.55 16.09
C ASP A 50 5.37 11.70 14.91
N ARG A 51 4.04 11.60 14.78
CA ARG A 51 3.40 10.83 13.70
C ARG A 51 3.35 11.58 12.38
N THR A 52 3.51 12.90 12.38
CA THR A 52 3.57 13.69 11.14
C THR A 52 4.91 13.49 10.45
N SER A 53 5.98 13.22 11.21
CA SER A 53 7.29 12.85 10.68
C SER A 53 7.45 11.34 10.51
N PHE A 54 8.10 10.94 9.44
CA PHE A 54 8.27 9.53 9.10
C PHE A 54 9.63 9.23 8.45
N VAL A 55 9.96 7.94 8.41
CA VAL A 55 11.06 7.37 7.65
C VAL A 55 10.49 6.35 6.68
N SER A 56 10.74 6.53 5.39
CA SER A 56 10.36 5.56 4.35
C SER A 56 11.58 4.90 3.74
N THR A 57 11.45 3.63 3.37
CA THR A 57 12.53 2.85 2.78
C THR A 57 12.03 1.96 1.66
N ALA A 58 12.83 1.78 0.61
CA ALA A 58 12.56 0.79 -0.44
C ALA A 58 13.84 0.23 -1.06
N GLY A 59 13.73 -0.96 -1.62
CA GLY A 59 14.82 -1.65 -2.32
C GLY A 59 14.33 -2.92 -3.02
N PRO A 60 15.22 -3.66 -3.68
CA PRO A 60 16.68 -3.54 -3.61
C PRO A 60 17.28 -2.44 -4.53
N ALA A 61 18.11 -1.55 -3.97
CA ALA A 61 18.79 -0.50 -4.73
C ALA A 61 19.77 -1.04 -5.78
N SER A 62 20.33 -2.23 -5.55
CA SER A 62 21.23 -2.93 -6.48
C SER A 62 20.53 -3.39 -7.77
N ALA A 63 19.21 -3.59 -7.75
CA ALA A 63 18.45 -3.95 -8.95
C ALA A 63 18.18 -2.72 -9.82
N SER A 64 17.77 -1.62 -9.18
CA SER A 64 17.71 -0.30 -9.79
C SER A 64 17.63 0.76 -8.70
N LEU A 65 18.55 1.72 -8.72
CA LEU A 65 18.51 2.86 -7.81
C LEU A 65 17.26 3.71 -8.05
N ASP A 66 16.86 3.90 -9.30
CA ASP A 66 15.63 4.63 -9.65
C ASP A 66 14.38 3.93 -9.13
N GLY A 67 14.32 2.61 -9.25
CA GLY A 67 13.22 1.83 -8.69
C GLY A 67 13.15 1.91 -7.17
N ALA A 68 14.30 1.90 -6.48
CA ALA A 68 14.35 2.06 -5.03
C ALA A 68 13.96 3.48 -4.58
N ILE A 69 14.40 4.52 -5.30
CA ILE A 69 13.96 5.91 -5.07
C ILE A 69 12.44 6.02 -5.24
N GLY A 70 11.90 5.50 -6.35
CA GLY A 70 10.47 5.50 -6.63
C GLY A 70 9.66 4.77 -5.56
N GLY A 71 10.12 3.60 -5.13
CA GLY A 71 9.48 2.83 -4.06
C GLY A 71 9.50 3.56 -2.72
N ALA A 72 10.60 4.22 -2.36
CA ALA A 72 10.69 4.92 -1.07
C ALA A 72 9.82 6.19 -1.06
N ASN A 73 9.68 6.86 -2.20
CA ASN A 73 8.74 7.96 -2.40
C ASN A 73 7.29 7.47 -2.29
N TYR A 74 6.94 6.40 -3.01
CA TYR A 74 5.61 5.78 -2.95
C TYR A 74 5.17 5.46 -1.52
N GLU A 75 6.06 4.86 -0.72
CA GLU A 75 5.78 4.56 0.69
C GLU A 75 5.56 5.81 1.55
N GLY A 76 6.27 6.90 1.28
CA GLY A 76 6.06 8.18 1.97
C GLY A 76 4.71 8.80 1.64
N ILE A 77 4.35 8.83 0.36
CA ILE A 77 3.04 9.33 -0.10
C ILE A 77 1.91 8.52 0.53
N LYS A 78 2.02 7.19 0.46
CA LYS A 78 1.06 6.27 1.07
C LYS A 78 0.89 6.55 2.57
N TYR A 79 2.00 6.73 3.29
CA TYR A 79 1.98 7.04 4.71
C TYR A 79 1.20 8.33 5.02
N CYS A 80 1.44 9.40 4.28
CA CYS A 80 0.76 10.67 4.51
C CYS A 80 -0.72 10.63 4.13
N ILE A 81 -1.08 9.88 3.08
CA ILE A 81 -2.49 9.62 2.73
C ILE A 81 -3.17 8.85 3.86
N ASP A 82 -2.53 7.79 4.37
CA ASP A 82 -3.09 6.97 5.45
C ASP A 82 -3.22 7.74 6.78
N TYR A 83 -2.35 8.72 7.02
CA TYR A 83 -2.31 9.45 8.29
C TYR A 83 -3.10 10.78 8.30
N LEU A 84 -2.89 11.65 7.30
CA LEU A 84 -3.51 12.98 7.19
C LEU A 84 -4.50 13.10 6.02
N GLY A 85 -4.53 12.13 5.10
CA GLY A 85 -5.35 12.22 3.89
C GLY A 85 -4.77 13.10 2.79
N THR A 86 -3.48 13.43 2.87
CA THR A 86 -2.74 14.27 1.91
C THR A 86 -1.53 13.52 1.34
N SER A 87 -1.14 13.85 0.11
CA SER A 87 0.12 13.38 -0.48
C SER A 87 1.28 14.36 -0.29
N ASP A 88 1.03 15.51 0.33
CA ASP A 88 2.00 16.59 0.43
C ASP A 88 3.00 16.31 1.55
N ILE A 89 4.28 16.43 1.21
CA ILE A 89 5.40 16.04 2.07
C ILE A 89 6.48 17.11 2.01
N GLU A 90 6.85 17.60 3.18
CA GLU A 90 8.08 18.34 3.38
C GLU A 90 9.24 17.36 3.57
N TRP A 91 10.07 17.19 2.54
CA TRP A 91 11.19 16.26 2.56
C TRP A 91 12.43 16.87 3.21
N GLN A 92 13.02 16.16 4.18
CA GLN A 92 14.39 16.43 4.65
C GLN A 92 15.42 15.71 3.77
N VAL A 93 15.14 14.45 3.44
CA VAL A 93 15.86 13.63 2.46
C VAL A 93 14.78 12.91 1.66
N GLY A 94 14.74 13.15 0.35
CA GLY A 94 13.61 12.74 -0.48
C GLY A 94 14.01 12.42 -1.92
N PRO A 95 13.02 12.29 -2.83
CA PRO A 95 13.25 11.85 -4.21
C PRO A 95 14.15 12.79 -5.01
N ASP A 96 14.16 14.08 -4.68
CA ASP A 96 14.95 15.11 -5.36
C ASP A 96 16.34 15.30 -4.74
N THR A 97 16.66 14.60 -3.64
CA THR A 97 18.00 14.65 -3.05
C THR A 97 19.01 14.10 -4.07
N PRO A 98 20.16 14.79 -4.31
CA PRO A 98 21.18 14.31 -5.22
C PRO A 98 21.60 12.87 -4.90
N ARG A 99 21.69 12.02 -5.94
CA ARG A 99 21.87 10.57 -5.78
C ARG A 99 23.09 10.20 -4.93
N GLN A 100 24.15 10.99 -5.01
CA GLN A 100 25.40 10.78 -4.26
C GLN A 100 25.27 11.09 -2.76
N GLN A 101 24.20 11.77 -2.35
CA GLN A 101 23.91 12.15 -0.97
C GLN A 101 22.82 11.26 -0.35
N LEU A 102 22.25 10.32 -1.12
CA LEU A 102 21.25 9.40 -0.61
C LEU A 102 21.86 8.41 0.37
N ASP A 103 21.14 8.18 1.48
CA ASP A 103 21.48 7.15 2.44
C ASP A 103 21.07 5.78 1.89
N LEU A 104 22.08 5.00 1.51
CA LEU A 104 21.96 3.63 1.04
C LEU A 104 22.46 2.68 2.12
N SER A 105 21.53 2.10 2.87
CA SER A 105 21.81 1.09 3.90
C SER A 105 21.05 -0.20 3.58
N ASP A 106 21.67 -1.35 3.84
CA ASP A 106 21.07 -2.67 3.64
C ASP A 106 20.43 -2.88 2.25
N ASN A 107 21.07 -2.32 1.22
CA ASN A 107 20.59 -2.35 -0.16
C ASN A 107 19.23 -1.64 -0.36
N ARG A 108 18.95 -0.60 0.43
CA ARG A 108 17.71 0.18 0.37
C ARG A 108 18.01 1.67 0.41
N VAL A 109 17.16 2.45 -0.25
CA VAL A 109 17.12 3.91 -0.11
C VAL A 109 16.32 4.24 1.15
N THR A 110 16.79 5.21 1.92
CA THR A 110 16.10 5.74 3.10
C THR A 110 15.78 7.21 2.93
N PHE A 111 14.51 7.58 3.11
CA PHE A 111 14.02 8.96 3.11
C PHE A 111 13.48 9.37 4.46
N ARG A 112 13.46 10.68 4.70
CA ARG A 112 12.87 11.33 5.87
C ARG A 112 12.03 12.49 5.42
N GLY A 113 10.78 12.52 5.87
CA GLY A 113 9.84 13.58 5.53
C GLY A 113 8.85 13.86 6.66
N ARG A 114 8.07 14.92 6.46
CA ARG A 114 6.94 15.31 7.31
C ARG A 114 5.71 15.52 6.43
N CYS A 115 4.59 14.90 6.79
CA CYS A 115 3.31 15.13 6.12
C CYS A 115 2.81 16.55 6.42
N VAL A 116 2.27 17.23 5.41
CA VAL A 116 1.73 18.61 5.50
C VAL A 116 0.38 18.70 4.80
N GLU A 117 -0.49 19.62 5.25
CA GLU A 117 -1.84 19.85 4.69
C GLU A 117 -1.85 20.88 3.55
#